data_AF-A0A1M7M041-F1
#
_entry.id   AF-A0A1M7M041-F1
#
_cell.length_a   1.000
_cell.length_b   1.000
_cell.length_c   1.000
_cell.angle_alpha   90.00
_cell.angle_beta   90.00
_cell.angle_gamma   90.00
#
_symmetry.space_group_name_H-M   'P 1'
#
loop_
_entity.id
_entity.type
_entity.pdbx_description
1 polymer ?
#
loop_
_entity_poly.entity_id
_entity_poly.type
_entity_poly.pdbx_seq_one_letter_code
_entity_poly.pdbx_strand_id
1 'polypeptide(L)'
;MKPILENRIKAFVVDYLIMGIIGFLIIALTDNLFLAMIIVYPITMNKDFLNGKSIGKRLFGIQVQNLNNQKASEWKSSLRNFLPIIPLDLLFTFVSPTRRIGDRIAETKIGIETEQNLKTLSSELKKYRINKELIFGIIFGIANIYGLLWLYEIILS
;
A
#
# COMPACT_ATOMS: atom_id res chain seq x y z
N MET A 1 20.42 -6.19 -6.50
CA MET A 1 19.10 -6.33 -7.19
C MET A 1 18.26 -7.48 -6.61
N LYS A 2 18.78 -8.72 -6.50
CA LYS A 2 18.11 -9.85 -5.81
C LYS A 2 17.55 -9.54 -4.39
N PRO A 3 18.27 -8.85 -3.47
CA PRO A 3 17.75 -8.62 -2.12
C PRO A 3 16.53 -7.68 -2.08
N ILE A 4 16.43 -6.72 -3.01
CA ILE A 4 15.30 -5.78 -3.07
C ILE A 4 14.02 -6.51 -3.50
N LEU A 5 14.13 -7.40 -4.50
CA LEU A 5 12.99 -8.20 -4.96
C LEU A 5 12.46 -9.10 -3.84
N GLU A 6 13.36 -9.83 -3.17
CA GLU A 6 13.01 -10.74 -2.09
C GLU A 6 12.35 -9.99 -0.92
N ASN A 7 12.94 -8.89 -0.48
CA ASN A 7 12.39 -8.05 0.59
C ASN A 7 11.04 -7.45 0.21
N ARG A 8 10.84 -7.10 -1.06
CA ARG A 8 9.56 -6.59 -1.57
C ARG A 8 8.47 -7.65 -1.54
N ILE A 9 8.78 -8.88 -1.98
CA ILE A 9 7.84 -10.01 -1.95
C ILE A 9 7.46 -10.31 -0.50
N LYS A 10 8.45 -10.44 0.40
CA LYS A 10 8.19 -10.70 1.83
C LYS A 10 7.37 -9.56 2.46
N ALA A 11 7.69 -8.30 2.17
CA ALA A 11 6.92 -7.16 2.66
C ALA A 11 5.47 -7.20 2.15
N PHE A 12 5.27 -7.54 0.87
CA PHE A 12 3.94 -7.68 0.29
C PHE A 12 3.13 -8.77 1.00
N VAL A 13 3.71 -9.95 1.20
CA VAL A 13 3.06 -11.06 1.91
C VAL A 13 2.65 -10.64 3.32
N VAL A 14 3.57 -10.04 4.09
CA VAL A 14 3.26 -9.58 5.45
C VAL A 14 2.13 -8.55 5.46
N ASP A 15 2.19 -7.54 4.58
CA ASP A 15 1.15 -6.51 4.54
C ASP A 15 -0.23 -7.11 4.21
N TYR A 16 -0.32 -8.00 3.21
CA TYR A 16 -1.60 -8.58 2.79
C TYR A 16 -2.15 -9.61 3.78
N LEU A 17 -1.28 -10.33 4.51
CA LEU A 17 -1.71 -11.17 5.63
C LEU A 17 -2.34 -10.32 6.74
N ILE A 18 -1.72 -9.19 7.11
CA ILE A 18 -2.28 -8.27 8.11
C ILE A 18 -3.64 -7.74 7.64
N MET A 19 -3.75 -7.27 6.39
CA MET A 19 -5.01 -6.76 5.85
C MET A 19 -6.09 -7.84 5.74
N GLY A 20 -5.70 -9.08 5.38
CA GLY A 20 -6.60 -10.23 5.33
C GLY A 20 -7.16 -10.60 6.70
N ILE A 21 -6.32 -10.58 7.74
CA ILE A 21 -6.76 -10.80 9.14
C ILE A 21 -7.73 -9.70 9.56
N ILE A 22 -7.42 -8.42 9.29
CA ILE A 22 -8.31 -7.30 9.62
C ILE A 22 -9.67 -7.45 8.91
N GLY A 23 -9.67 -7.76 7.62
CA GLY A 23 -10.89 -7.98 6.85
C GLY A 23 -11.71 -9.16 7.38
N PHE A 24 -11.07 -10.29 7.66
CA PHE A 24 -11.73 -11.46 8.24
C PHE A 24 -12.38 -11.13 9.59
N LEU A 25 -11.68 -10.41 10.47
CA LEU A 25 -12.23 -10.00 11.77
C LEU A 25 -13.44 -9.07 11.62
N ILE A 26 -13.40 -8.12 10.69
CA ILE A 26 -14.56 -7.24 10.43
C ILE A 26 -15.76 -8.09 9.97
N ILE A 27 -15.56 -9.02 9.05
CA ILE A 27 -16.63 -9.90 8.57
C ILE A 27 -17.16 -10.76 9.72
N ALA A 28 -16.30 -11.42 10.49
CA ALA A 28 -16.69 -12.29 11.59
C ALA A 28 -17.45 -11.55 12.72
N LEU A 29 -17.23 -10.24 12.88
CA LEU A 29 -17.90 -9.43 13.91
C LEU A 29 -19.17 -8.72 13.41
N THR A 30 -19.34 -8.55 12.10
CA THR A 30 -20.40 -7.70 11.54
C THR A 30 -21.27 -8.40 10.51
N ASP A 31 -20.88 -9.60 10.06
CA ASP A 31 -21.44 -10.32 8.92
C ASP A 31 -21.54 -9.47 7.63
N ASN A 32 -20.73 -8.41 7.52
CA ASN A 32 -20.83 -7.42 6.46
C ASN A 32 -19.56 -7.37 5.60
N LEU A 33 -19.57 -8.09 4.48
CA LEU A 33 -18.48 -8.10 3.50
C LEU A 33 -18.24 -6.71 2.90
N PHE A 34 -19.29 -5.97 2.59
CA PHE A 34 -19.17 -4.63 2.00
C PHE A 34 -18.44 -3.66 2.95
N LEU A 35 -18.78 -3.71 4.25
CA LEU A 35 -18.10 -2.93 5.29
C LEU A 35 -16.61 -3.32 5.39
N ALA A 36 -16.29 -4.60 5.33
CA ALA A 36 -14.89 -5.04 5.31
C ALA A 36 -14.16 -4.50 4.08
N MET A 37 -14.76 -4.54 2.89
CA MET A 37 -14.17 -4.03 1.66
C MET A 37 -13.93 -2.51 1.71
N ILE A 38 -14.92 -1.73 2.17
CA ILE A 38 -14.82 -0.26 2.19
C ILE A 38 -13.80 0.25 3.22
N ILE A 39 -13.48 -0.55 4.24
CA ILE A 39 -12.47 -0.22 5.26
C ILE A 39 -11.09 -0.72 4.82
N VAL A 40 -10.97 -2.00 4.48
CA VAL A 40 -9.66 -2.64 4.23
C VAL A 40 -9.02 -2.12 2.95
N TYR A 41 -9.81 -1.86 1.90
CA TYR A 41 -9.27 -1.45 0.62
C TYR A 41 -8.56 -0.08 0.67
N PRO A 42 -9.19 1.01 1.20
CA PRO A 42 -8.49 2.29 1.33
C PRO A 42 -7.27 2.22 2.25
N ILE A 43 -7.33 1.45 3.33
CA ILE A 43 -6.18 1.24 4.22
C ILE A 43 -5.04 0.54 3.45
N THR A 44 -5.36 -0.46 2.64
CA THR A 44 -4.37 -1.20 1.83
C THR A 44 -3.71 -0.29 0.79
N MET A 45 -4.48 0.59 0.15
CA MET A 45 -3.92 1.58 -0.78
C MET A 45 -3.01 2.59 -0.10
N ASN A 46 -3.32 2.98 1.14
CA ASN A 46 -2.58 3.99 1.89
C ASN A 46 -1.58 3.42 2.90
N LYS A 47 -1.31 2.11 2.90
CA LYS A 47 -0.47 1.42 3.89
C LYS A 47 0.95 1.97 4.03
N ASP A 48 1.43 2.70 3.02
CA ASP A 48 2.76 3.30 2.95
C ASP A 48 2.79 4.78 3.40
N PHE A 49 1.69 5.32 3.94
CA PHE A 49 1.59 6.75 4.27
C PHE A 49 2.70 7.24 5.24
N LEU A 50 3.09 6.41 6.19
CA LEU A 50 4.05 6.83 7.21
C LEU A 50 5.48 6.64 6.71
N ASN A 51 6.08 7.75 6.27
CA ASN A 51 7.44 7.82 5.74
C ASN A 51 7.69 6.85 4.56
N GLY A 52 6.69 6.61 3.71
CA GLY A 52 6.82 5.74 2.54
C GLY A 52 6.98 4.27 2.91
N LYS A 53 6.48 3.84 4.08
CA LYS A 53 6.68 2.48 4.60
C LYS A 53 5.46 1.90 5.29
N SER A 54 5.02 0.74 4.80
CA SER A 54 4.16 -0.21 5.50
C SER A 54 4.90 -1.02 6.57
N ILE A 55 4.13 -1.77 7.36
CA ILE A 55 4.66 -2.67 8.41
C ILE A 55 5.64 -3.69 7.81
N GLY A 56 5.27 -4.34 6.69
CA GLY A 56 6.16 -5.27 6.00
C GLY A 56 7.45 -4.60 5.53
N LYS A 57 7.36 -3.39 4.95
CA LYS A 57 8.55 -2.66 4.47
C LYS A 57 9.50 -2.27 5.61
N ARG A 58 8.96 -1.95 6.79
CA ARG A 58 9.75 -1.67 8.01
C ARG A 58 10.51 -2.89 8.50
N LEU A 59 9.92 -4.09 8.39
CA LEU A 59 10.57 -5.34 8.74
C LEU A 59 11.76 -5.67 7.83
N PHE A 60 11.65 -5.36 6.54
CA PHE A 60 12.65 -5.74 5.55
C PHE A 60 13.57 -4.60 5.09
N GLY A 61 13.55 -3.46 5.80
CA GLY A 61 14.49 -2.35 5.57
C GLY A 61 14.38 -1.69 4.19
N ILE A 62 13.17 -1.65 3.62
CA ILE A 62 12.91 -1.03 2.31
C ILE A 62 11.94 0.14 2.44
N GLN A 63 11.98 1.07 1.49
CA GLN A 63 11.14 2.27 1.48
C GLN A 63 10.68 2.62 0.07
N VAL A 64 9.49 3.22 -0.01
CA VAL A 64 9.02 3.90 -1.21
C VAL A 64 9.65 5.28 -1.27
N GLN A 65 10.44 5.51 -2.32
CA GLN A 65 11.16 6.75 -2.56
C GLN A 65 10.70 7.39 -3.87
N ASN A 66 10.85 8.70 -3.98
CA ASN A 66 10.78 9.39 -5.27
C ASN A 66 12.03 9.06 -6.12
N LEU A 67 12.07 9.54 -7.36
CA LEU A 67 13.21 9.31 -8.25
C LEU A 67 14.53 9.89 -7.72
N ASN A 68 14.46 10.89 -6.83
CA ASN A 68 15.59 11.57 -6.18
C ASN A 68 16.06 10.88 -4.88
N ASN A 69 15.62 9.65 -4.59
CA ASN A 69 15.94 8.87 -3.36
C ASN A 69 15.39 9.45 -2.05
N GLN A 70 14.49 10.42 -2.10
CA GLN A 70 13.81 10.93 -0.90
C GLN A 70 12.53 10.14 -0.64
N LYS A 71 12.04 10.14 0.59
CA LYS A 71 10.76 9.48 0.92
C LYS A 71 9.64 9.94 -0.02
N ALA A 72 8.86 8.99 -0.51
CA ALA A 72 7.69 9.31 -1.30
C ALA A 72 6.64 10.01 -0.43
N SER A 73 5.91 10.90 -1.06
CA SER A 73 4.79 11.62 -0.47
C SER A 73 3.61 10.66 -0.26
N GLU A 74 2.66 10.98 0.63
CA GLU A 74 1.52 10.10 0.92
C GLU A 74 0.64 9.90 -0.31
N TRP A 75 0.46 10.96 -1.11
CA TRP A 75 -0.28 10.87 -2.36
C TRP A 75 0.40 9.93 -3.34
N LYS A 76 1.71 10.12 -3.59
CA LYS A 76 2.47 9.23 -4.50
C LYS A 76 2.45 7.77 -4.00
N SER A 77 2.46 7.58 -2.69
CA SER A 77 2.37 6.27 -2.04
C SER A 77 1.01 5.60 -2.21
N SER A 78 -0.08 6.38 -2.27
CA SER A 78 -1.43 5.88 -2.58
C SER A 78 -1.62 5.63 -4.08
N LEU A 79 -1.21 6.59 -4.92
CA LEU A 79 -1.35 6.51 -6.38
C LEU A 79 -0.67 5.27 -6.95
N ARG A 80 0.53 4.91 -6.48
CA ARG A 80 1.21 3.68 -6.93
C ARG A 80 0.43 2.39 -6.61
N ASN A 81 -0.51 2.43 -5.67
CA ASN A 81 -1.35 1.30 -5.27
C ASN A 81 -2.72 1.29 -5.96
N PHE A 82 -2.98 2.14 -6.96
CA PHE A 82 -4.29 2.25 -7.64
C PHE A 82 -4.75 0.98 -8.38
N LEU A 83 -3.84 0.04 -8.64
CA LEU A 83 -4.17 -1.31 -9.12
C LEU A 83 -3.95 -2.33 -8.00
N PRO A 84 -4.75 -2.35 -6.93
CA PRO A 84 -4.53 -3.29 -5.84
C PRO A 84 -5.05 -4.70 -6.15
N ILE A 85 -5.70 -4.90 -7.31
CA ILE A 85 -6.45 -6.12 -7.62
C ILE A 85 -5.72 -7.10 -8.54
N ILE A 86 -4.63 -6.71 -9.20
CA ILE A 86 -4.03 -7.61 -10.17
C ILE A 86 -2.71 -8.21 -9.67
N PRO A 87 -2.65 -9.55 -9.47
CA PRO A 87 -1.40 -10.29 -9.33
C PRO A 87 -0.39 -9.97 -10.45
N LEU A 88 -0.86 -9.47 -11.60
CA LEU A 88 -0.02 -9.00 -12.71
C LEU A 88 0.99 -7.94 -12.27
N ASP A 89 0.62 -6.98 -11.44
CA ASP A 89 1.57 -5.92 -11.03
C ASP A 89 2.67 -6.51 -10.12
N LEU A 90 2.38 -7.62 -9.44
CA LEU A 90 3.37 -8.45 -8.73
C LEU A 90 4.25 -9.25 -9.70
N LEU A 91 3.68 -9.82 -10.77
CA LEU A 91 4.44 -10.49 -11.84
C LEU A 91 5.46 -9.52 -12.48
N PHE A 92 5.06 -8.26 -12.70
CA PHE A 92 5.97 -7.22 -13.19
C PHE A 92 7.13 -6.89 -12.24
N THR A 93 7.03 -7.23 -10.95
CA THR A 93 8.18 -7.06 -10.03
C THR A 93 9.32 -8.02 -10.34
N PHE A 94 9.06 -9.18 -10.96
CA PHE A 94 10.13 -10.09 -11.39
C PHE A 94 10.93 -9.52 -12.56
N VAL A 95 10.28 -8.76 -13.45
CA VAL A 95 10.93 -8.10 -14.60
C VAL A 95 11.60 -6.80 -14.17
N SER A 96 10.96 -6.02 -13.28
CA SER A 96 11.44 -4.72 -12.83
C SER A 96 11.33 -4.59 -11.30
N PRO A 97 12.30 -5.15 -10.54
CA PRO A 97 12.24 -5.23 -9.08
C PRO A 97 12.11 -3.89 -8.36
N THR A 98 12.69 -2.84 -8.93
CA THR A 98 12.74 -1.50 -8.33
C THR A 98 11.52 -0.66 -8.67
N ARG A 99 10.85 -0.91 -9.79
CA ARG A 99 9.70 -0.12 -10.28
C ARG A 99 8.67 -1.00 -11.00
N ARG A 100 7.49 -1.21 -10.39
CA ARG A 100 6.31 -1.81 -11.05
C ARG A 100 5.52 -0.77 -11.85
N ILE A 101 4.40 -1.15 -12.47
CA ILE A 101 3.58 -0.25 -13.28
C ILE A 101 3.10 0.95 -12.44
N GLY A 102 2.56 0.69 -11.25
CA GLY A 102 2.18 1.75 -10.32
C GLY A 102 3.35 2.65 -9.89
N ASP A 103 4.57 2.11 -9.75
CA ASP A 103 5.76 2.92 -9.43
C ASP A 103 6.19 3.82 -10.61
N ARG A 104 5.92 3.40 -11.86
CA ARG A 104 6.16 4.22 -13.05
C ARG A 104 5.18 5.39 -13.12
N ILE A 105 3.90 5.12 -12.92
CA ILE A 105 2.82 6.12 -12.92
C ILE A 105 3.01 7.15 -11.81
N ALA A 106 3.35 6.71 -10.60
CA ALA A 106 3.54 7.60 -9.46
C ALA A 106 4.94 8.24 -9.38
N GLU A 107 5.83 7.95 -10.33
CA GLU A 107 7.23 8.39 -10.32
C GLU A 107 7.97 8.04 -9.01
N THR A 108 7.79 6.80 -8.57
CA THR A 108 8.43 6.25 -7.38
C THR A 108 9.34 5.07 -7.72
N LYS A 109 10.12 4.65 -6.73
CA LYS A 109 10.96 3.45 -6.75
C LYS A 109 11.10 2.88 -5.33
N ILE A 110 11.47 1.61 -5.24
CA ILE A 110 11.87 1.01 -3.95
C ILE A 110 13.37 1.23 -3.72
N GLY A 111 13.70 1.81 -2.57
CA GLY A 111 15.07 1.96 -2.06
C GLY A 111 15.27 1.23 -0.74
N ILE A 112 16.53 1.18 -0.29
CA ILE A 112 16.92 0.66 1.03
C ILE A 112 16.83 1.81 2.03
N GLU A 113 16.24 1.54 3.19
CA GLU A 113 16.17 2.47 4.31
C GLU A 113 15.96 1.65 5.59
N THR A 114 16.94 1.62 6.49
CA THR A 114 16.94 0.74 7.68
C THR A 114 16.74 1.49 8.99
N GLU A 115 16.85 2.82 9.01
CA GLU A 115 16.71 3.62 10.22
C GLU A 115 15.27 3.60 10.72
N GLN A 116 14.32 3.78 9.80
CA GLN A 116 12.87 3.77 10.10
C GLN A 116 12.32 2.35 10.08
N ASN A 117 12.44 1.64 11.21
CA ASN A 117 12.01 0.26 11.38
C ASN A 117 10.74 0.13 12.25
N LEU A 118 10.43 -1.05 12.77
CA LEU A 118 9.26 -1.25 13.64
C LEU A 118 9.37 -0.55 15.00
N LYS A 119 10.59 -0.43 15.56
CA LYS A 119 10.81 0.20 16.86
C LYS A 119 10.50 1.69 16.83
N THR A 120 10.70 2.33 15.68
CA THR A 120 10.44 3.77 15.47
C THR A 120 8.98 4.06 15.10
N LEU A 121 8.17 3.05 14.79
CA LEU A 121 6.79 3.22 14.33
C LEU A 121 5.95 4.04 15.32
N SER A 122 6.01 3.72 16.61
CA SER A 122 5.20 4.41 17.63
C SER A 122 5.60 5.88 17.78
N SER A 123 6.90 6.19 17.76
CA SER A 123 7.38 7.56 17.89
C SER A 123 7.10 8.40 16.64
N GLU A 124 7.15 7.78 15.46
CA GLU A 124 6.75 8.41 14.19
C GLU A 124 5.24 8.70 14.17
N LEU A 125 4.39 7.74 14.56
CA LEU A 125 2.94 7.92 14.61
C LEU A 125 2.53 9.05 15.58
N LYS A 126 3.15 9.12 16.76
CA LYS A 126 2.90 10.19 17.74
C LYS A 126 3.23 11.58 17.21
N LYS A 127 4.22 11.69 16.32
CA LYS A 127 4.67 12.95 15.72
C LYS A 127 3.94 13.26 14.41
N TYR A 128 3.27 12.28 13.82
CA TYR A 128 2.66 12.40 12.51
C TYR A 128 1.47 13.37 12.55
N ARG A 129 1.43 14.28 11.57
CA ARG A 129 0.35 15.25 11.39
C ARG A 129 -0.36 14.90 10.09
N ILE A 130 -1.69 14.72 10.16
CA ILE A 130 -2.51 14.50 8.98
C ILE A 130 -2.30 15.67 8.02
N ASN A 131 -1.95 15.35 6.78
CA ASN A 131 -1.72 16.33 5.73
C ASN A 131 -2.72 16.13 4.59
N LYS A 132 -2.78 17.09 3.67
CA LYS A 132 -3.69 17.07 2.51
C LYS A 132 -3.47 15.87 1.60
N GLU A 133 -2.25 15.35 1.54
CA GLU A 133 -1.90 14.24 0.66
C GLU A 133 -2.43 12.90 1.17
N LEU A 134 -2.38 12.69 2.50
CA LEU A 134 -3.01 11.55 3.14
C LEU A 134 -4.54 11.60 2.95
N ILE A 135 -5.15 12.76 3.18
CA ILE A 135 -6.59 12.93 2.98
C ILE A 135 -6.97 12.60 1.53
N PHE A 136 -6.24 13.14 0.56
CA PHE A 136 -6.46 12.86 -0.85
C PHE A 136 -6.26 11.38 -1.18
N GLY A 137 -5.23 10.74 -0.61
CA GLY A 137 -4.98 9.31 -0.76
C GLY A 137 -6.10 8.43 -0.19
N ILE A 138 -6.71 8.81 0.94
CA ILE A 138 -7.86 8.10 1.53
C ILE A 138 -9.09 8.24 0.64
N ILE A 139 -9.41 9.48 0.22
CA ILE A 139 -10.53 9.75 -0.70
C ILE A 139 -10.35 8.96 -2.00
N PHE A 140 -9.14 8.95 -2.56
CA PHE A 140 -8.81 8.20 -3.76
C PHE A 140 -9.03 6.70 -3.59
N GLY A 141 -8.66 6.14 -2.43
CA GLY A 141 -8.89 4.73 -2.11
C GLY A 141 -10.38 4.38 -2.01
N ILE A 142 -11.18 5.24 -1.36
CA ILE A 142 -12.64 5.07 -1.26
C ILE A 142 -13.28 5.16 -2.66
N ALA A 143 -12.92 6.18 -3.45
CA ALA A 143 -13.43 6.35 -4.81
C ALA A 143 -13.09 5.14 -5.70
N ASN A 144 -11.88 4.57 -5.54
CA ASN A 144 -11.47 3.38 -6.29
C ASN A 144 -12.34 2.16 -5.99
N ILE A 145 -12.60 1.85 -4.71
CA ILE A 145 -13.40 0.68 -4.37
C ILE A 145 -14.84 0.83 -4.84
N TYR A 146 -15.43 2.03 -4.74
CA TYR A 146 -16.75 2.31 -5.31
C TYR A 146 -16.78 2.12 -6.82
N GLY A 147 -15.81 2.70 -7.55
CA GLY A 147 -15.71 2.53 -8.99
C GLY A 147 -15.56 1.07 -9.42
N LEU A 148 -14.83 0.28 -8.63
CA LEU A 148 -14.64 -1.13 -8.91
C LEU A 148 -15.88 -1.98 -8.64
N LEU A 149 -16.59 -1.71 -7.55
CA LEU A 149 -17.85 -2.38 -7.23
C LEU A 149 -18.92 -2.05 -8.29
N TRP A 150 -18.98 -0.79 -8.73
CA TRP A 150 -19.86 -0.38 -9.81
C TRP A 150 -19.53 -1.06 -11.14
N LEU A 151 -18.24 -1.16 -11.49
CA LEU A 151 -17.80 -1.90 -12.68
C LEU A 151 -18.18 -3.39 -12.59
N TYR A 152 -18.03 -4.00 -11.42
CA TYR A 152 -18.39 -5.39 -11.18
C TYR A 152 -19.90 -5.64 -11.37
N GLU A 153 -20.75 -4.75 -10.88
CA GLU A 153 -22.20 -4.80 -11.12
C GLU A 153 -22.53 -4.74 -12.61
N ILE A 154 -21.88 -3.88 -13.39
CA ILE A 154 -22.06 -3.79 -14.85
C ILE A 154 -21.63 -5.07 -15.58
N ILE A 155 -20.56 -5.73 -15.11
CA ILE A 155 -20.07 -6.98 -15.72
C ILE A 155 -21.03 -8.15 -15.43
N LEU A 156 -21.75 -8.11 -14.31
CA LEU A 156 -22.66 -9.18 -13.90
C LEU A 156 -24.13 -8.96 -14.29
N SER A 157 -24.51 -7.73 -14.66
CA SER A 157 -25.83 -7.40 -15.20
C SER A 157 -25.97 -7.76 -16.67
#